data_AF-A0A537Z5H6-F1
#
_entry.id   AF-A0A537Z5H6-F1
#
_cell.length_a   1.000
_cell.length_b   1.000
_cell.length_c   1.000
_cell.angle_alpha   90.00
_cell.angle_beta   90.00
_cell.angle_gamma   90.00
#
_symmetry.space_group_name_H-M   'P 1'
#
loop_
_entity.id
_entity.type
_entity.pdbx_description
1 polymer ?
#
loop_
_entity_poly.entity_id
_entity_poly.type
_entity_poly.pdbx_seq_one_letter_code
_entity_poly.pdbx_strand_id
1 'polypeptide(L)'
;LGINMPAKTVVIEDLWKFSGERHELLTPGEYTQLTGRAGRRGIDEIGHAVVVFQRQVPFERVASLASTRTYELSSSFRPSYNMAVNLVRNYTRDQAHHLLNSSFAQFLADRGVVTLEREIERDTAHLAGYREQMHCHLGDFAEYWRLREKAEQIREEARKGRERVRSDAVRDALMSLRPGDVIFVPRARRRGLAVVLSSREGRPTVLAQDRKFFRLSVRDFEEPPIVLTKIPLPRSGSARSARYRRDLAARLVALDVRPPKQARDRLDARAQREAARLEDLAARHPCHACPDRPTHERWAVRASQLEQRLQGIERRIKTRTETLARQFERVLGVLEELGYVREFAILPKGDVLSRIYGEGDILVAEALGDGLVAGLSPAETAALVSTVVYESRERVPRQADMPTAETAQRYQRLDRLWRRIRRSEDSHHVELCRELEAGFATPVFQWAEGKPLQDVLAETGMAPGDFVRSCKQLLDLLRQIEEVASGQTADLAHRAVESVNRGVVSYTGV
;
A
#
# COMPACT_ATOMS: atom_id res chain seq x y z
N LEU A 1 24.97 4.70 -3.63
CA LEU A 1 25.64 6.02 -3.47
C LEU A 1 26.64 6.18 -4.60
N GLY A 2 26.46 7.21 -5.44
CA GLY A 2 27.20 7.38 -6.68
C GLY A 2 28.59 8.00 -6.51
N ILE A 3 29.47 7.63 -7.44
CA ILE A 3 30.81 8.19 -7.69
C ILE A 3 30.76 9.73 -7.63
N ASN A 4 31.80 10.36 -7.10
CA ASN A 4 31.90 11.82 -7.00
C ASN A 4 32.14 12.46 -8.38
N MET A 5 31.08 12.60 -9.18
CA MET A 5 31.10 13.22 -10.50
C MET A 5 30.33 14.56 -10.49
N PRO A 6 31.00 15.70 -10.23
CA PRO A 6 30.36 17.03 -10.29
C PRO A 6 30.17 17.52 -11.73
N ALA A 7 29.15 18.34 -11.95
CA ALA A 7 28.81 18.95 -13.25
C ALA A 7 28.70 20.47 -13.11
N LYS A 8 28.85 21.22 -14.21
CA LYS A 8 28.66 22.69 -14.19
C LYS A 8 27.22 23.07 -13.86
N THR A 9 26.27 22.35 -14.46
CA THR A 9 24.83 22.57 -14.32
C THR A 9 24.13 21.24 -14.06
N VAL A 10 23.16 21.24 -13.15
CA VAL A 10 22.24 20.13 -12.91
C VAL A 10 20.86 20.56 -13.36
N VAL A 11 20.18 19.70 -14.12
CA VAL A 11 18.79 19.91 -14.55
C VAL A 11 17.93 18.81 -13.92
N ILE A 12 16.91 19.22 -13.19
CA ILE A 12 15.92 18.32 -12.58
C ILE A 12 14.67 18.37 -13.44
N GLU A 13 14.44 17.29 -14.20
CA GLU A 13 13.25 17.13 -15.05
C GLU A 13 12.00 16.85 -14.22
N ASP A 14 12.11 15.97 -13.23
CA ASP A 14 11.00 15.56 -12.38
C ASP A 14 11.32 15.67 -10.88
N LEU A 15 10.39 16.27 -10.13
CA LEU A 15 10.43 16.34 -8.66
C LEU A 15 9.72 15.17 -8.00
N TRP A 16 9.10 14.28 -8.77
CA TRP A 16 8.49 13.05 -8.27
C TRP A 16 9.45 11.87 -8.44
N LYS A 17 9.65 11.12 -7.35
CA LYS A 17 10.38 9.84 -7.35
C LYS A 17 9.41 8.70 -7.06
N PHE A 18 9.71 7.50 -7.54
CA PHE A 18 8.99 6.29 -7.15
C PHE A 18 9.75 5.61 -6.01
N SER A 19 9.09 5.37 -4.88
CA SER A 19 9.71 4.75 -3.70
C SER A 19 9.60 3.21 -3.66
N GLY A 20 9.06 2.59 -4.71
CA GLY A 20 8.68 1.16 -4.73
C GLY A 20 7.18 0.95 -4.51
N GLU A 21 6.55 1.77 -3.66
CA GLU A 21 5.10 1.67 -3.38
C GLU A 21 4.30 2.82 -3.98
N ARG A 22 4.84 4.05 -3.94
CA ARG A 22 4.12 5.25 -4.37
C ARG A 22 5.04 6.29 -4.98
N HIS A 23 4.45 7.18 -5.76
CA HIS A 23 5.15 8.38 -6.22
C HIS A 23 5.13 9.41 -5.10
N GLU A 24 6.30 9.83 -4.69
CA GLU A 24 6.52 10.84 -3.65
C GLU A 24 7.29 12.01 -4.23
N LEU A 25 7.03 13.20 -3.71
CA LEU A 25 7.85 14.36 -4.02
C LEU A 25 9.25 14.16 -3.41
N LEU A 26 10.30 14.63 -4.08
CA LEU A 26 11.65 14.67 -3.54
C LEU A 26 11.66 15.36 -2.18
N THR A 27 12.41 14.79 -1.25
CA THR A 27 12.68 15.42 0.04
C THR A 27 13.70 16.56 -0.13
N PRO A 28 13.75 17.53 0.80
CA PRO A 28 14.77 18.58 0.75
C PRO A 28 16.20 18.03 0.75
N GLY A 29 16.44 16.91 1.44
CA GLY A 29 17.76 16.26 1.47
C GLY A 29 18.16 15.69 0.10
N GLU A 30 17.23 15.03 -0.58
CA GLU A 30 17.45 14.51 -1.94
C GLU A 30 17.61 15.63 -2.96
N TYR A 31 16.80 16.69 -2.84
CA TYR A 31 16.93 17.89 -3.67
C TYR A 31 18.33 18.49 -3.55
N THR A 32 18.81 18.72 -2.32
CA THR A 32 20.16 19.23 -2.06
C THR A 32 21.25 18.26 -2.53
N GLN A 33 21.04 16.95 -2.41
CA GLN A 33 21.99 15.95 -2.90
C GLN A 33 22.13 16.01 -4.44
N LEU A 34 21.05 16.27 -5.17
CA LEU A 34 21.07 16.44 -6.63
C LEU A 34 21.69 17.79 -7.01
N THR A 35 21.19 18.90 -6.46
CA THR A 35 21.65 20.24 -6.83
C THR A 35 23.08 20.51 -6.34
N GLY A 36 23.52 19.86 -5.27
CA GLY A 36 24.89 19.92 -4.77
C GLY A 36 25.95 19.30 -5.69
N ARG A 37 25.52 18.62 -6.78
CA ARG A 37 26.43 18.20 -7.86
C ARG A 37 26.74 19.32 -8.85
N ALA A 38 26.02 20.44 -8.80
CA ALA A 38 26.26 21.60 -9.65
C ALA A 38 27.44 22.43 -9.13
N GLY A 39 28.32 22.85 -10.05
CA GLY A 39 29.56 23.56 -9.76
C GLY A 39 30.72 22.60 -9.51
N ARG A 40 31.72 22.62 -10.40
CA ARG A 40 32.96 21.85 -10.23
C ARG A 40 33.96 22.68 -9.45
N ARG A 41 34.39 22.16 -8.30
CA ARG A 41 35.35 22.82 -7.41
C ARG A 41 36.64 23.17 -8.15
N GLY A 42 37.05 24.43 -8.09
CA GLY A 42 38.27 24.94 -8.73
C GLY A 42 38.16 25.19 -10.23
N ILE A 43 36.98 24.99 -10.84
CA ILE A 43 36.73 25.24 -12.27
C ILE A 43 35.59 26.25 -12.45
N ASP A 44 34.46 26.02 -11.79
CA ASP A 44 33.28 26.89 -11.91
C ASP A 44 33.17 27.82 -10.69
N GLU A 45 32.93 29.12 -10.92
CA GLU A 45 32.70 30.11 -9.85
C GLU A 45 31.34 29.91 -9.17
N ILE A 46 30.32 29.49 -9.95
CA ILE A 46 28.94 29.28 -9.50
C ILE A 46 28.41 27.98 -10.14
N GLY A 47 27.68 27.18 -9.36
CA GLY A 47 26.92 26.04 -9.87
C GLY A 47 25.49 26.42 -10.22
N HIS A 48 24.97 25.92 -11.34
CA HIS A 48 23.58 26.17 -11.75
C HIS A 48 22.70 24.95 -11.51
N ALA A 49 21.56 25.13 -10.86
CA ALA A 49 20.52 24.12 -10.74
C ALA A 49 19.23 24.62 -11.40
N VAL A 50 18.69 23.86 -12.34
CA VAL A 50 17.49 24.22 -13.11
C VAL A 50 16.41 23.17 -12.83
N VAL A 51 15.24 23.61 -12.35
CA VAL A 51 14.07 22.74 -12.17
C VAL A 51 13.09 23.01 -13.29
N VAL A 52 12.74 21.98 -14.06
CA VAL A 52 11.77 22.09 -15.15
C VAL A 52 10.38 22.31 -14.55
N PHE A 53 9.62 23.28 -15.10
CA PHE A 53 8.28 23.59 -14.60
C PHE A 53 7.33 22.41 -14.72
N GLN A 54 6.57 22.15 -13.65
CA GLN A 54 5.57 21.08 -13.59
C GLN A 54 4.21 21.62 -13.16
N ARG A 55 3.14 21.25 -13.89
CA ARG A 55 1.78 21.73 -13.60
C ARG A 55 1.26 21.30 -12.22
N GLN A 56 1.75 20.17 -11.71
CA GLN A 56 1.30 19.54 -10.49
C GLN A 56 2.07 20.02 -9.25
N VAL A 57 3.17 20.76 -9.42
CA VAL A 57 4.02 21.23 -8.32
C VAL A 57 4.01 22.76 -8.30
N PRO A 58 3.37 23.38 -7.30
CA PRO A 58 3.32 24.84 -7.22
C PRO A 58 4.67 25.41 -6.78
N PHE A 59 4.95 26.66 -7.15
CA PHE A 59 6.25 27.31 -6.95
C PHE A 59 6.69 27.32 -5.49
N GLU A 60 5.76 27.55 -4.55
CA GLU A 60 6.04 27.61 -3.11
C GLU A 60 6.63 26.30 -2.59
N ARG A 61 6.25 25.17 -3.20
CA ARG A 61 6.79 23.85 -2.84
C ARG A 61 8.23 23.72 -3.30
N VAL A 62 8.55 24.18 -4.50
CA VAL A 62 9.94 24.18 -5.00
C VAL A 62 10.82 25.12 -4.17
N ALA A 63 10.32 26.31 -3.86
CA ALA A 63 11.01 27.26 -2.99
C ALA A 63 11.27 26.66 -1.59
N SER A 64 10.29 25.96 -1.02
CA SER A 64 10.45 25.25 0.26
C SER A 64 11.52 24.16 0.21
N LEU A 65 11.61 23.38 -0.89
CA LEU A 65 12.69 22.40 -1.06
C LEU A 65 14.06 23.08 -1.07
N ALA A 66 14.20 24.19 -1.78
CA ALA A 66 15.46 24.92 -1.91
C ALA A 66 15.87 25.69 -0.64
N SER A 67 14.91 26.18 0.14
CA SER A 67 15.18 26.99 1.34
C SER A 67 15.47 26.15 2.59
N THR A 68 15.08 24.87 2.60
CA THR A 68 15.21 24.00 3.78
C THR A 68 16.65 23.52 3.93
N ARG A 69 17.34 23.99 4.98
CA ARG A 69 18.74 23.65 5.27
C ARG A 69 18.93 22.53 6.30
N THR A 70 17.89 22.20 7.05
CA THR A 70 17.89 21.19 8.10
C THR A 70 16.99 20.03 7.71
N TYR A 71 17.55 18.83 7.70
CA TYR A 71 16.83 17.60 7.35
C TYR A 71 16.60 16.81 8.63
N GLU A 72 15.35 16.47 8.92
CA GLU A 72 15.06 15.55 10.01
C GLU A 72 15.56 14.15 9.64
N LEU A 73 16.48 13.63 10.46
CA LEU A 73 16.91 12.24 10.33
C LEU A 73 15.82 11.35 10.93
N SER A 74 15.12 10.59 10.10
CA SER A 74 14.17 9.57 10.56
C SER A 74 14.86 8.23 10.68
N SER A 75 14.65 7.52 11.79
CA SER A 75 15.07 6.12 11.89
C SER A 75 14.15 5.23 11.05
N SER A 76 14.73 4.39 10.19
CA SER A 76 14.03 3.31 9.46
C SER A 76 14.12 1.96 10.18
N PHE A 77 14.65 1.94 11.41
CA PHE A 77 14.88 0.71 12.16
C PHE A 77 13.56 -0.01 12.49
N ARG A 78 13.49 -1.30 12.14
CA ARG A 78 12.37 -2.21 12.44
C ARG A 78 12.91 -3.58 12.83
N PRO A 79 12.32 -4.27 13.82
CA PRO A 79 12.73 -5.63 14.16
C PRO A 79 12.46 -6.60 13.00
N SER A 80 13.51 -7.25 12.49
CA SER A 80 13.41 -8.37 11.55
C SER A 80 13.51 -9.71 12.30
N TYR A 81 13.18 -10.82 11.63
CA TYR A 81 13.30 -12.15 12.23
C TYR A 81 14.75 -12.53 12.55
N ASN A 82 15.67 -12.36 11.61
CA ASN A 82 17.11 -12.55 11.86
C ASN A 82 17.59 -11.75 13.08
N MET A 83 17.25 -10.47 13.15
CA MET A 83 17.63 -9.62 14.27
C MET A 83 17.04 -10.13 15.59
N ALA A 84 15.76 -10.51 15.59
CA ALA A 84 15.11 -11.00 16.80
C ALA A 84 15.77 -12.28 17.33
N VAL A 85 16.07 -13.24 16.44
CA VAL A 85 16.80 -14.46 16.81
C VAL A 85 18.21 -14.16 17.31
N ASN A 86 18.93 -13.24 16.66
CA ASN A 86 20.26 -12.83 17.10
C ASN A 86 20.25 -12.09 18.45
N LEU A 87 19.18 -11.36 18.77
CA LEU A 87 19.00 -10.78 20.10
C LEU A 87 18.76 -11.86 21.15
N VAL A 88 17.88 -12.83 20.88
CA VAL A 88 17.61 -13.97 21.75
C VAL A 88 18.87 -14.81 22.01
N ARG A 89 19.72 -14.98 20.99
CA ARG A 89 20.98 -15.73 21.11
C ARG A 89 21.96 -15.09 22.09
N ASN A 90 22.10 -13.77 22.04
CA ASN A 90 23.24 -13.06 22.64
C ASN A 90 22.90 -12.29 23.92
N TYR A 91 21.62 -12.08 24.22
CA TYR A 91 21.17 -11.25 25.34
C TYR A 91 20.09 -11.94 26.15
N THR A 92 19.86 -11.47 27.38
CA THR A 92 18.63 -11.80 28.11
C THR A 92 17.45 -10.98 27.59
N ARG A 93 16.21 -11.37 27.92
CA ARG A 93 15.01 -10.63 27.51
C ARG A 93 15.05 -9.17 27.92
N ASP A 94 15.42 -8.90 29.17
CA ASP A 94 15.51 -7.54 29.71
C ASP A 94 16.60 -6.71 28.99
N GLN A 95 17.74 -7.33 28.69
CA GLN A 95 18.82 -6.68 27.94
C GLN A 95 18.38 -6.34 26.51
N ALA A 96 17.71 -7.26 25.81
CA ALA A 96 17.19 -7.02 24.47
C ALA A 96 16.17 -5.87 24.47
N HIS A 97 15.27 -5.82 25.45
CA HIS A 97 14.31 -4.72 25.61
C HIS A 97 15.00 -3.39 25.87
N HIS A 98 15.98 -3.36 26.76
CA HIS A 98 16.76 -2.16 27.06
C HIS A 98 17.48 -1.64 25.80
N LEU A 99 18.12 -2.52 25.02
CA LEU A 99 18.79 -2.15 23.78
C LEU A 99 17.83 -1.52 22.76
N LEU A 100 16.67 -2.14 22.55
CA LEU A 100 15.64 -1.62 21.63
C LEU A 100 15.10 -0.25 22.09
N ASN A 101 14.90 -0.08 23.40
CA ASN A 101 14.46 1.18 23.99
C ASN A 101 15.54 2.29 23.94
N SER A 102 16.82 1.92 23.84
CA SER A 102 17.91 2.88 23.66
C SER A 102 18.17 3.28 22.20
N SER A 103 17.39 2.74 21.25
CA SER A 103 17.58 2.99 19.82
C SER A 103 17.21 4.43 19.41
N PHE A 104 17.81 4.92 18.32
CA PHE A 104 17.51 6.25 17.78
C PHE A 104 16.04 6.43 17.37
N ALA A 105 15.39 5.35 16.92
CA ALA A 105 13.96 5.33 16.66
C ALA A 105 13.14 5.62 17.93
N GLN A 106 13.45 4.96 19.04
CA GLN A 106 12.78 5.20 20.31
C GLN A 106 13.05 6.61 20.84
N PHE A 107 14.29 7.10 20.73
CA PHE A 107 14.64 8.48 21.11
C PHE A 107 13.80 9.54 20.37
N LEU A 108 13.62 9.39 19.05
CA LEU A 108 12.77 10.29 18.26
C LEU A 108 11.30 10.18 18.65
N ALA A 109 10.82 8.96 18.92
CA ALA A 109 9.46 8.73 19.37
C ALA A 109 9.20 9.44 20.71
N ASP A 110 10.07 9.26 21.70
CA ASP A 110 9.95 9.86 23.02
C ASP A 110 9.96 11.40 22.96
N ARG A 111 10.88 11.98 22.19
CA ARG A 111 10.92 13.44 21.98
C ARG A 111 9.65 13.95 21.29
N GLY A 112 9.12 13.19 20.33
CA GLY A 112 7.88 13.48 19.65
C GLY A 112 6.64 13.30 20.53
N VAL A 113 6.72 12.52 21.60
CA VAL A 113 5.63 12.36 22.59
C VAL A 113 5.59 13.56 23.52
N VAL A 114 6.74 14.04 24.02
CA VAL A 114 6.80 15.22 24.90
C VAL A 114 6.16 16.47 24.25
N THR A 115 6.35 16.65 22.94
CA THR A 115 5.72 17.78 22.23
C THR A 115 4.21 17.62 22.11
N LEU A 116 3.72 16.40 21.86
CA LEU A 116 2.29 16.10 21.81
C LEU A 116 1.64 16.17 23.20
N GLU A 117 2.34 15.78 24.27
CA GLU A 117 1.87 15.90 25.65
C GLU A 117 1.69 17.37 26.04
N ARG A 118 2.64 18.24 25.70
CA ARG A 118 2.50 19.70 25.88
C ARG A 118 1.34 20.28 25.07
N GLU A 119 1.07 19.72 23.90
CA GLU A 119 -0.10 20.11 23.08
C GLU A 119 -1.40 19.67 23.75
N ILE A 120 -1.47 18.45 24.29
CA ILE A 120 -2.61 17.96 25.08
C ILE A 120 -2.85 18.84 26.30
N GLU A 121 -1.82 19.17 27.06
CA GLU A 121 -1.95 20.01 28.26
C GLU A 121 -2.55 21.38 27.92
N ARG A 122 -2.04 22.02 26.85
CA ARG A 122 -2.55 23.31 26.35
C ARG A 122 -4.00 23.21 25.87
N ASP A 123 -4.30 22.23 25.02
CA ASP A 123 -5.63 22.06 24.44
C ASP A 123 -6.66 21.64 25.51
N THR A 124 -6.24 20.91 26.55
CA THR A 124 -7.07 20.58 27.72
C THR A 124 -7.42 21.85 28.52
N ALA A 125 -6.47 22.77 28.71
CA ALA A 125 -6.73 24.05 29.36
C ALA A 125 -7.72 24.91 28.54
N HIS A 126 -7.59 24.96 27.21
CA HIS A 126 -8.56 25.64 26.35
C HIS A 126 -9.95 25.00 26.40
N LEU A 127 -10.01 23.66 26.43
CA LEU A 127 -11.27 22.92 26.53
C LEU A 127 -12.00 23.24 27.85
N ALA A 128 -11.27 23.36 28.97
CA ALA A 128 -11.84 23.79 30.24
C ALA A 128 -12.50 25.18 30.10
N GLY A 129 -11.81 26.14 29.49
CA GLY A 129 -12.36 27.47 29.22
C GLY A 129 -13.61 27.44 28.30
N TYR A 130 -13.65 26.58 27.29
CA TYR A 130 -14.85 26.43 26.45
C TYR A 130 -16.03 25.83 27.22
N ARG A 131 -15.77 24.87 28.12
CA ARG A 131 -16.81 24.26 28.98
C ARG A 131 -17.40 25.26 29.96
N GLU A 132 -16.57 26.15 30.52
CA GLU A 132 -17.05 27.26 31.36
C GLU A 132 -17.98 28.21 30.59
N GLN A 133 -17.59 28.60 29.37
CA GLN A 133 -18.40 29.49 28.52
C GLN A 133 -19.69 28.83 27.98
N MET A 134 -19.78 27.50 28.04
CA MET A 134 -20.94 26.72 27.64
C MET A 134 -21.91 26.49 28.82
N HIS A 135 -21.56 26.92 30.04
CA HIS A 135 -22.39 26.72 31.21
C HIS A 135 -23.76 27.40 31.04
N CYS A 136 -24.82 26.60 31.15
CA CYS A 136 -26.19 27.07 31.00
C CYS A 136 -26.87 27.12 32.36
N HIS A 137 -27.56 28.22 32.65
CA HIS A 137 -28.35 28.37 33.87
C HIS A 137 -29.50 27.35 34.01
N LEU A 138 -29.88 26.66 32.93
CA LEU A 138 -30.95 25.66 32.92
C LEU A 138 -30.45 24.22 33.13
N GLY A 139 -29.14 23.96 33.14
CA GLY A 139 -28.58 22.63 33.35
C GLY A 139 -27.30 22.34 32.55
N ASP A 140 -26.95 21.06 32.45
CA ASP A 140 -25.74 20.61 31.72
C ASP A 140 -25.93 20.73 30.20
N PHE A 141 -25.41 21.82 29.63
CA PHE A 141 -25.42 22.02 28.19
C PHE A 141 -24.54 21.00 27.44
N ALA A 142 -23.51 20.45 28.09
CA ALA A 142 -22.64 19.44 27.49
C ALA A 142 -23.39 18.12 27.25
N GLU A 143 -24.27 17.73 28.18
CA GLU A 143 -25.15 16.57 28.02
C GLU A 143 -26.14 16.78 26.86
N TYR A 144 -26.80 17.94 26.84
CA TYR A 144 -27.69 18.33 25.74
C TYR A 144 -26.99 18.26 24.37
N TRP A 145 -25.77 18.82 24.28
CA TRP A 145 -25.01 18.83 23.04
C TRP A 145 -24.58 17.43 22.61
N ARG A 146 -24.12 16.59 23.56
CA ARG A 146 -23.75 15.19 23.29
C ARG A 146 -24.90 14.38 22.69
N LEU A 147 -26.14 14.59 23.13
CA LEU A 147 -27.33 13.94 22.56
C LEU A 147 -27.54 14.35 21.08
N ARG A 148 -27.42 15.64 20.77
CA ARG A 148 -27.56 16.16 19.40
C ARG A 148 -26.42 15.72 18.48
N GLU A 149 -25.18 15.84 18.93
CA GLU A 149 -23.99 15.43 18.18
C GLU A 149 -24.05 13.94 17.85
N LYS A 150 -24.42 13.09 18.81
CA LYS A 150 -24.55 11.65 18.58
C LYS A 150 -25.67 11.32 17.60
N ALA A 151 -26.80 12.03 17.64
CA ALA A 151 -27.88 11.85 16.67
C ALA A 151 -27.44 12.22 15.25
N GLU A 152 -26.69 13.32 15.10
CA GLU A 152 -26.11 13.76 13.83
C GLU A 152 -25.06 12.76 13.32
N GLN A 153 -24.18 12.29 14.20
CA GLN A 153 -23.15 11.30 13.86
C GLN A 153 -23.75 9.99 13.35
N ILE A 154 -24.77 9.45 14.03
CA ILE A 154 -25.45 8.22 13.59
C ILE A 154 -26.06 8.39 12.19
N ARG A 155 -26.65 9.55 11.89
CA ARG A 155 -27.20 9.83 10.56
C ARG A 155 -26.10 9.91 9.51
N GLU A 156 -25.01 10.58 9.83
CA GLU A 156 -23.88 10.76 8.92
C GLU A 156 -23.17 9.44 8.64
N GLU A 157 -22.96 8.60 9.65
CA GLU A 157 -22.40 7.25 9.52
C GLU A 157 -23.31 6.35 8.68
N ALA A 158 -24.63 6.37 8.94
CA ALA A 158 -25.59 5.63 8.14
C ALA A 158 -25.61 6.10 6.67
N ARG A 159 -25.47 7.41 6.43
CA ARG A 159 -25.36 7.99 5.09
C ARG A 159 -24.09 7.52 4.38
N LYS A 160 -22.93 7.64 5.03
CA LYS A 160 -21.63 7.22 4.48
C LYS A 160 -21.55 5.72 4.24
N GLY A 161 -22.03 4.92 5.19
CA GLY A 161 -22.09 3.45 5.08
C GLY A 161 -22.91 3.01 3.87
N ARG A 162 -24.08 3.62 3.65
CA ARG A 162 -24.89 3.36 2.46
C ARG A 162 -24.22 3.83 1.18
N GLU A 163 -23.60 5.00 1.18
CA GLU A 163 -22.90 5.49 0.00
C GLU A 163 -21.78 4.52 -0.42
N ARG A 164 -21.06 3.92 0.55
CA ARG A 164 -20.07 2.87 0.29
C ARG A 164 -20.71 1.61 -0.29
N VAL A 165 -21.68 1.00 0.40
CA VAL A 165 -22.39 -0.21 -0.07
C VAL A 165 -22.97 0.00 -1.46
N ARG A 166 -23.58 1.16 -1.71
CA ARG A 166 -24.12 1.54 -3.02
C ARG A 166 -23.02 1.66 -4.07
N SER A 167 -21.92 2.34 -3.75
CA SER A 167 -20.79 2.50 -4.67
C SER A 167 -20.16 1.15 -5.04
N ASP A 168 -20.10 0.23 -4.09
CA ASP A 168 -19.59 -1.12 -4.29
C ASP A 168 -20.56 -1.93 -5.16
N ALA A 169 -21.86 -1.92 -4.87
CA ALA A 169 -22.88 -2.58 -5.68
C ALA A 169 -22.93 -2.05 -7.14
N VAL A 170 -22.78 -0.73 -7.35
CA VAL A 170 -22.67 -0.15 -8.69
C VAL A 170 -21.40 -0.64 -9.38
N ARG A 171 -20.28 -0.72 -8.67
CA ARG A 171 -19.01 -1.21 -9.22
C ARG A 171 -19.13 -2.65 -9.67
N ASP A 172 -19.71 -3.51 -8.84
CA ASP A 172 -19.90 -4.94 -9.13
C ASP A 172 -20.85 -5.13 -10.32
N ALA A 173 -21.94 -4.36 -10.37
CA ALA A 173 -22.86 -4.36 -11.51
C ALA A 173 -22.14 -3.95 -12.80
N LEU A 174 -21.33 -2.88 -12.78
CA LEU A 174 -20.54 -2.44 -13.93
C LEU A 174 -19.52 -3.50 -14.40
N MET A 175 -18.90 -4.24 -13.47
CA MET A 175 -18.00 -5.34 -13.80
C MET A 175 -18.74 -6.53 -14.43
N SER A 176 -20.00 -6.76 -14.06
CA SER A 176 -20.81 -7.85 -14.62
C SER A 176 -21.34 -7.59 -16.04
N LEU A 177 -21.34 -6.33 -16.50
CA LEU A 177 -21.86 -5.94 -17.80
C LEU A 177 -21.05 -6.55 -18.95
N ARG A 178 -21.76 -7.13 -19.92
CA ARG A 178 -21.18 -7.77 -21.11
C ARG A 178 -21.45 -6.96 -22.37
N PRO A 179 -20.60 -7.08 -23.41
CA PRO A 179 -20.89 -6.50 -24.72
C PRO A 179 -22.27 -6.95 -25.24
N GLY A 180 -23.08 -5.98 -25.67
CA GLY A 180 -24.45 -6.18 -26.14
C GLY A 180 -25.53 -5.91 -25.10
N ASP A 181 -25.18 -5.81 -23.81
CA ASP A 181 -26.15 -5.45 -22.76
C ASP A 181 -26.62 -4.00 -22.93
N VAL A 182 -27.92 -3.78 -22.80
CA VAL A 182 -28.55 -2.45 -22.84
C VAL A 182 -28.93 -2.03 -21.44
N ILE A 183 -28.51 -0.83 -21.04
CA ILE A 183 -28.76 -0.25 -19.72
C ILE A 183 -29.36 1.15 -19.87
N PHE A 184 -29.92 1.67 -18.78
CA PHE A 184 -30.36 3.06 -18.69
C PHE A 184 -29.39 3.88 -17.85
N VAL A 185 -28.95 5.03 -18.39
CA VAL A 185 -28.08 5.98 -17.68
C VAL A 185 -28.93 7.15 -17.17
N PRO A 186 -29.00 7.40 -15.85
CA PRO A 186 -29.95 8.37 -15.28
C PRO A 186 -29.48 9.83 -15.34
N ARG A 187 -28.17 10.12 -15.31
CA ARG A 187 -27.66 11.49 -15.10
C ARG A 187 -27.74 12.42 -16.32
N ALA A 188 -28.10 13.69 -16.04
CA ALA A 188 -28.55 14.71 -16.99
C ALA A 188 -27.65 15.00 -18.21
N ARG A 189 -26.32 14.82 -18.12
CA ARG A 189 -25.41 15.06 -19.26
C ARG A 189 -25.33 13.87 -20.23
N ARG A 190 -25.86 12.71 -19.84
CA ARG A 190 -25.70 11.39 -20.49
C ARG A 190 -26.98 10.54 -20.36
N ARG A 191 -28.15 11.18 -20.29
CA ARG A 191 -29.42 10.52 -19.96
C ARG A 191 -29.95 9.73 -21.17
N GLY A 192 -30.28 8.45 -20.96
CA GLY A 192 -30.93 7.62 -21.98
C GLY A 192 -30.47 6.17 -22.00
N LEU A 193 -30.96 5.42 -22.98
CA LEU A 193 -30.53 4.04 -23.23
C LEU A 193 -29.11 4.03 -23.82
N ALA A 194 -28.31 3.08 -23.33
CA ALA A 194 -26.96 2.86 -23.81
C ALA A 194 -26.66 1.36 -23.95
N VAL A 195 -25.99 0.97 -25.03
CA VAL A 195 -25.51 -0.40 -25.25
C VAL A 195 -24.03 -0.50 -24.88
N VAL A 196 -23.66 -1.57 -24.19
CA VAL A 196 -22.28 -1.89 -23.82
C VAL A 196 -21.54 -2.43 -25.04
N LEU A 197 -20.41 -1.82 -25.37
CA LEU A 197 -19.55 -2.23 -26.49
C LEU A 197 -18.37 -3.08 -26.04
N SER A 198 -17.79 -2.73 -24.89
CA SER A 198 -16.68 -3.46 -24.28
C SER A 198 -16.70 -3.27 -22.77
N SER A 199 -16.26 -4.28 -22.03
CA SER A 199 -16.10 -4.24 -20.58
C SER A 199 -14.67 -4.67 -20.22
N ARG A 200 -13.69 -3.80 -20.50
CA ARG A 200 -12.30 -4.00 -20.12
C ARG A 200 -12.02 -3.24 -18.82
N GLU A 201 -11.23 -3.82 -17.93
CA GLU A 201 -10.69 -3.15 -16.73
C GLU A 201 -11.79 -2.57 -15.79
N GLY A 202 -12.97 -3.20 -15.72
CA GLY A 202 -14.07 -2.76 -14.85
C GLY A 202 -14.67 -1.39 -15.19
N ARG A 203 -14.38 -0.84 -16.38
CA ARG A 203 -14.93 0.44 -16.86
C ARG A 203 -15.56 0.26 -18.24
N PRO A 204 -16.83 -0.17 -18.32
CA PRO A 204 -17.46 -0.47 -19.59
C PRO A 204 -17.59 0.75 -20.48
N THR A 205 -17.29 0.57 -21.77
CA THR A 205 -17.50 1.57 -22.81
C THR A 205 -18.87 1.33 -23.43
N VAL A 206 -19.69 2.38 -23.46
CA VAL A 206 -21.06 2.31 -23.98
C VAL A 206 -21.28 3.27 -25.14
N LEU A 207 -22.28 2.96 -25.98
CA LEU A 207 -22.84 3.87 -26.98
C LEU A 207 -24.27 4.24 -26.58
N ALA A 208 -24.52 5.53 -26.40
CA ALA A 208 -25.85 6.05 -26.08
C ALA A 208 -26.68 6.31 -27.34
N GLN A 209 -28.01 6.40 -27.15
CA GLN A 209 -28.98 6.73 -28.20
C GLN A 209 -28.70 8.05 -28.95
N ASP A 210 -27.99 9.00 -28.32
CA ASP A 210 -27.56 10.26 -28.92
C ASP A 210 -26.27 10.14 -29.78
N ARG A 211 -25.84 8.91 -30.07
CA ARG A 211 -24.64 8.55 -30.85
C ARG A 211 -23.30 8.94 -30.21
N LYS A 212 -23.30 9.32 -28.92
CA LYS A 212 -22.07 9.51 -28.15
C LYS A 212 -21.63 8.19 -27.53
N PHE A 213 -20.33 7.91 -27.59
CA PHE A 213 -19.74 6.79 -26.86
C PHE A 213 -18.83 7.32 -25.75
N PHE A 214 -18.86 6.69 -24.58
CA PHE A 214 -18.09 7.10 -23.41
C PHE A 214 -17.89 5.92 -22.46
N ARG A 215 -16.96 6.07 -21.51
CA ARG A 215 -16.76 5.09 -20.43
C ARG A 215 -17.64 5.42 -19.24
N LEU A 216 -18.24 4.39 -18.66
CA LEU A 216 -19.01 4.48 -17.44
C LEU A 216 -18.12 4.50 -16.20
N SER A 217 -18.62 5.18 -15.18
CA SER A 217 -18.04 5.25 -13.86
C SER A 217 -19.12 5.10 -12.80
N VAL A 218 -18.73 4.79 -11.57
CA VAL A 218 -19.65 4.73 -10.42
C VAL A 218 -20.45 6.03 -10.26
N ARG A 219 -19.86 7.17 -10.62
CA ARG A 219 -20.51 8.49 -10.55
C ARG A 219 -21.61 8.70 -11.58
N ASP A 220 -21.76 7.83 -12.58
CA ASP A 220 -22.82 7.98 -13.59
C ASP A 220 -24.18 7.41 -13.11
N PHE A 221 -24.19 6.70 -11.98
CA PHE A 221 -25.34 5.96 -11.48
C PHE A 221 -25.70 6.36 -10.03
N GLU A 222 -27.01 6.40 -9.76
CA GLU A 222 -27.56 6.57 -8.40
C GLU A 222 -27.96 5.23 -7.77
N GLU A 223 -28.13 4.20 -8.59
CA GLU A 223 -28.43 2.82 -8.21
C GLU A 223 -27.66 1.88 -9.14
N PRO A 224 -27.37 0.62 -8.73
CA PRO A 224 -26.72 -0.35 -9.60
C PRO A 224 -27.45 -0.49 -10.95
N PRO A 225 -26.74 -0.36 -12.09
CA PRO A 225 -27.37 -0.47 -13.39
C PRO A 225 -27.97 -1.87 -13.60
N ILE A 226 -29.22 -1.90 -14.07
CA ILE A 226 -29.91 -3.14 -14.42
C ILE A 226 -29.82 -3.34 -15.94
N VAL A 227 -29.53 -4.56 -16.38
CA VAL A 227 -29.58 -4.94 -17.79
C VAL A 227 -31.05 -5.04 -18.20
N LEU A 228 -31.47 -4.16 -19.10
CA LEU A 228 -32.84 -4.06 -19.57
C LEU A 228 -33.14 -5.07 -20.68
N THR A 229 -32.21 -5.22 -21.62
CA THR A 229 -32.28 -6.17 -22.72
C THR A 229 -30.89 -6.39 -23.31
N LYS A 230 -30.76 -7.24 -24.33
CA LYS A 230 -29.53 -7.46 -25.07
C LYS A 230 -29.76 -7.26 -26.56
N ILE A 231 -28.83 -6.55 -27.21
CA ILE A 231 -28.82 -6.39 -28.67
C ILE A 231 -27.58 -7.09 -29.23
N PRO A 232 -27.71 -7.87 -30.33
CA PRO A 232 -26.57 -8.43 -31.01
C PRO A 232 -25.71 -7.31 -31.64
N LEU A 233 -24.44 -7.24 -31.22
CA LEU A 233 -23.47 -6.32 -31.80
C LEU A 233 -23.01 -6.83 -33.18
N PRO A 234 -22.86 -5.95 -34.20
CA PRO A 234 -22.33 -6.35 -35.50
C PRO A 234 -20.91 -6.94 -35.38
N ARG A 235 -20.64 -8.03 -36.13
CA ARG A 235 -19.34 -8.74 -36.11
C ARG A 235 -18.17 -7.90 -36.62
N SER A 236 -18.43 -6.88 -37.44
CA SER A 236 -17.44 -5.95 -37.97
C SER A 236 -17.86 -4.49 -37.74
N GLY A 237 -16.91 -3.66 -37.30
CA GLY A 237 -17.13 -2.25 -37.03
C GLY A 237 -16.49 -1.77 -35.73
N SER A 238 -16.25 -0.46 -35.66
CA SER A 238 -15.68 0.20 -34.48
C SER A 238 -16.62 1.30 -34.00
N ALA A 239 -16.64 1.55 -32.69
CA ALA A 239 -17.30 2.70 -32.08
C ALA A 239 -16.86 4.04 -32.70
N ARG A 240 -15.68 4.10 -33.33
CA ARG A 240 -15.17 5.29 -34.04
C ARG A 240 -15.87 5.52 -35.39
N SER A 241 -16.46 4.49 -36.01
CA SER A 241 -17.14 4.63 -37.30
C SER A 241 -18.51 5.31 -37.15
N ALA A 242 -18.77 6.32 -37.98
CA ALA A 242 -20.03 7.05 -38.00
C ALA A 242 -21.21 6.19 -38.48
N ARG A 243 -20.98 5.19 -39.35
CA ARG A 243 -22.02 4.24 -39.80
C ARG A 243 -22.42 3.30 -38.66
N TYR A 244 -21.44 2.69 -38.01
CA TYR A 244 -21.65 1.79 -36.88
C TYR A 244 -22.43 2.45 -35.73
N ARG A 245 -22.08 3.70 -35.38
CA ARG A 245 -22.80 4.46 -34.34
C ARG A 245 -24.24 4.78 -34.73
N ARG A 246 -24.51 5.08 -36.00
CA ARG A 246 -25.87 5.36 -36.49
C ARG A 246 -26.75 4.12 -36.41
N ASP A 247 -26.26 2.98 -36.89
CA ASP A 247 -27.03 1.73 -36.93
C ASP A 247 -27.39 1.23 -35.53
N LEU A 248 -26.43 1.23 -34.59
CA LEU A 248 -26.70 0.83 -33.21
C LEU A 248 -27.58 1.82 -32.45
N ALA A 249 -27.40 3.13 -32.65
CA ALA A 249 -28.27 4.13 -32.04
C ALA A 249 -29.71 4.00 -32.56
N ALA A 250 -29.90 3.73 -33.86
CA ALA A 250 -31.22 3.48 -34.43
C ALA A 250 -31.89 2.25 -33.81
N ARG A 251 -31.14 1.15 -33.60
CA ARG A 251 -31.63 -0.04 -32.88
C ARG A 251 -31.98 0.25 -31.43
N LEU A 252 -31.20 1.09 -30.74
CA LEU A 252 -31.48 1.52 -29.37
C LEU A 252 -32.75 2.38 -29.27
N VAL A 253 -32.99 3.27 -30.23
CA VAL A 253 -34.20 4.11 -30.28
C VAL A 253 -35.45 3.29 -30.59
N ALA A 254 -35.31 2.22 -31.39
CA ALA A 254 -36.40 1.30 -31.71
C ALA A 254 -36.81 0.39 -30.53
N LEU A 255 -36.04 0.36 -29.43
CA LEU A 255 -36.39 -0.36 -28.22
C LEU A 255 -37.43 0.44 -27.41
N ASP A 256 -38.66 -0.05 -27.33
CA ASP A 256 -39.68 0.49 -26.41
C ASP A 256 -39.46 -0.05 -24.99
N VAL A 257 -38.35 0.35 -24.37
CA VAL A 257 -37.98 -0.10 -23.02
C VAL A 257 -38.07 1.06 -22.04
N ARG A 258 -38.92 0.89 -21.04
CA ARG A 258 -39.13 1.90 -20.00
C ARG A 258 -37.94 1.93 -19.03
N PRO A 259 -37.55 3.13 -18.55
CA PRO A 259 -36.54 3.24 -17.52
C PRO A 259 -37.00 2.49 -16.25
N PRO A 260 -36.07 1.82 -15.54
CA PRO A 260 -36.41 1.14 -14.31
C PRO A 260 -36.96 2.15 -13.29
N LYS A 261 -37.98 1.72 -12.53
CA LYS A 261 -38.46 2.53 -11.40
C LYS A 261 -37.34 2.61 -10.37
N GLN A 262 -36.91 3.82 -10.05
CA GLN A 262 -35.97 4.05 -8.95
C GLN A 262 -36.57 3.50 -7.66
N ALA A 263 -35.80 2.70 -6.93
CA ALA A 263 -36.20 2.24 -5.63
C ALA A 263 -36.24 3.45 -4.69
N ARG A 264 -37.34 3.64 -3.96
CA ARG A 264 -37.37 4.66 -2.90
C ARG A 264 -36.34 4.24 -1.85
N ASP A 265 -35.40 5.16 -1.61
CA ASP A 265 -34.32 5.02 -0.65
C ASP A 265 -34.88 4.64 0.72
N ARG A 266 -34.80 3.36 1.07
CA ARG A 266 -35.24 2.87 2.39
C ARG A 266 -34.10 3.12 3.34
N LEU A 267 -34.26 4.16 4.15
CA LEU A 267 -33.30 4.43 5.20
C LEU A 267 -33.21 3.25 6.17
N ASP A 268 -32.00 2.98 6.66
CA ASP A 268 -31.72 2.08 7.78
C ASP A 268 -32.59 2.49 8.97
N ALA A 269 -33.69 1.76 9.11
CA ALA A 269 -34.73 2.05 10.08
C ALA A 269 -34.19 1.95 11.51
N ARG A 270 -33.12 1.16 11.75
CA ARG A 270 -32.50 1.07 13.08
C ARG A 270 -31.75 2.35 13.42
N ALA A 271 -30.86 2.80 12.53
CA ALA A 271 -30.10 4.04 12.72
C ALA A 271 -31.02 5.26 12.86
N GLN A 272 -32.10 5.32 12.08
CA GLN A 272 -33.08 6.41 12.19
C GLN A 272 -33.85 6.42 13.49
N ARG A 273 -34.31 5.25 13.96
CA ARG A 273 -35.02 5.15 15.24
C ARG A 273 -34.14 5.60 16.39
N GLU A 274 -32.87 5.20 16.39
CA GLU A 274 -31.92 5.60 17.43
C GLU A 274 -31.59 7.09 17.38
N ALA A 275 -31.35 7.65 16.18
CA ALA A 275 -31.14 9.09 16.03
C ALA A 275 -32.36 9.91 16.48
N ALA A 276 -33.58 9.49 16.10
CA ALA A 276 -34.82 10.14 16.52
C ALA A 276 -35.05 10.07 18.03
N ARG A 277 -34.70 8.94 18.66
CA ARG A 277 -34.74 8.79 20.12
C ARG A 277 -33.82 9.79 20.82
N LEU A 278 -32.59 9.95 20.34
CA LEU A 278 -31.63 10.91 20.90
C LEU A 278 -32.08 12.37 20.72
N GLU A 279 -32.72 12.69 19.60
CA GLU A 279 -33.32 14.01 19.38
C GLU A 279 -34.51 14.29 20.29
N ASP A 280 -35.38 13.32 20.53
CA ASP A 280 -36.48 13.44 21.49
C ASP A 280 -35.95 13.63 22.92
N LEU A 281 -34.90 12.91 23.31
CA LEU A 281 -34.21 13.15 24.58
C LEU A 281 -33.60 14.55 24.66
N ALA A 282 -32.97 15.02 23.59
CA ALA A 282 -32.42 16.38 23.53
C ALA A 282 -33.51 17.46 23.59
N ALA A 283 -34.66 17.23 22.96
CA ALA A 283 -35.80 18.16 22.96
C ALA A 283 -36.44 18.29 24.36
N ARG A 284 -36.41 17.23 25.17
CA ARG A 284 -36.89 17.22 26.56
C ARG A 284 -35.89 17.80 27.56
N HIS A 285 -34.64 18.01 27.15
CA HIS A 285 -33.60 18.54 28.03
C HIS A 285 -33.88 20.03 28.36
N PRO A 286 -33.76 20.48 29.61
CA PRO A 286 -34.06 21.87 30.01
C PRO A 286 -33.33 22.94 29.17
N CYS A 287 -32.05 22.69 28.83
CA CYS A 287 -31.26 23.57 27.97
C CYS A 287 -31.80 23.76 26.55
N HIS A 288 -32.75 22.94 26.09
CA HIS A 288 -33.37 23.10 24.77
C HIS A 288 -34.11 24.44 24.63
N ALA A 289 -34.68 24.94 25.74
CA ALA A 289 -35.42 26.19 25.82
C ALA A 289 -34.56 27.42 26.20
N CYS A 290 -33.23 27.27 26.27
CA CYS A 290 -32.34 28.36 26.67
C CYS A 290 -32.38 29.54 25.65
N PRO A 291 -32.57 30.79 26.10
CA PRO A 291 -32.51 31.97 25.21
C PRO A 291 -31.15 32.15 24.53
N ASP A 292 -30.06 31.88 25.25
CA ASP A 292 -28.68 32.00 24.76
C ASP A 292 -28.16 30.72 24.10
N ARG A 293 -29.05 29.78 23.75
CA ARG A 293 -28.69 28.50 23.13
C ARG A 293 -27.73 28.65 21.94
N PRO A 294 -27.90 29.58 20.99
CA PRO A 294 -26.95 29.72 19.87
C PRO A 294 -25.52 30.03 20.31
N THR A 295 -25.33 30.73 21.42
CA THR A 295 -24.00 31.04 21.98
C THR A 295 -23.37 29.80 22.60
N HIS A 296 -24.14 29.08 23.43
CA HIS A 296 -23.68 27.82 24.00
C HIS A 296 -23.39 26.77 22.92
N GLU A 297 -24.21 26.68 21.85
CA GLU A 297 -23.96 25.79 20.70
C GLU A 297 -22.63 26.12 20.01
N ARG A 298 -22.26 27.40 19.84
CA ARG A 298 -20.96 27.76 19.25
C ARG A 298 -19.78 27.29 20.09
N TRP A 299 -19.87 27.44 21.42
CA TRP A 299 -18.83 26.95 22.33
C TRP A 299 -18.80 25.41 22.36
N ALA A 300 -19.96 24.77 22.32
CA ALA A 300 -20.10 23.32 22.25
C ALA A 300 -19.47 22.73 20.98
N VAL A 301 -19.71 23.34 19.81
CA VAL A 301 -19.05 22.95 18.54
C VAL A 301 -17.52 23.04 18.67
N ARG A 302 -17.00 24.13 19.24
CA ARG A 302 -15.54 24.29 19.44
C ARG A 302 -14.98 23.27 20.43
N ALA A 303 -15.71 23.00 21.52
CA ALA A 303 -15.34 21.98 22.49
C ALA A 303 -15.30 20.59 21.86
N SER A 304 -16.35 20.17 21.14
CA SER A 304 -16.39 18.88 20.42
C SER A 304 -15.25 18.75 19.40
N GLN A 305 -14.96 19.80 18.63
CA GLN A 305 -13.83 19.80 17.67
C GLN A 305 -12.48 19.63 18.37
N LEU A 306 -12.28 20.30 19.50
CA LEU A 306 -11.05 20.22 20.28
C LEU A 306 -10.91 18.86 20.97
N GLU A 307 -12.01 18.29 21.49
CA GLU A 307 -12.05 16.94 22.04
C GLU A 307 -11.68 15.88 20.98
N GLN A 308 -12.22 16.00 19.76
CA GLN A 308 -11.85 15.10 18.65
C GLN A 308 -10.36 15.25 18.28
N ARG A 309 -9.82 16.47 18.30
CA ARG A 309 -8.38 16.72 18.09
C ARG A 309 -7.54 16.07 19.19
N LEU A 310 -7.91 16.26 20.45
CA LEU A 310 -7.24 15.66 21.62
C LEU A 310 -7.22 14.13 21.50
N GLN A 311 -8.37 13.49 21.22
CA GLN A 311 -8.44 12.05 20.98
C GLN A 311 -7.54 11.61 19.82
N GLY A 312 -7.45 12.42 18.76
CA GLY A 312 -6.53 12.18 17.64
C GLY A 312 -5.06 12.24 18.06
N ILE A 313 -4.69 13.23 18.87
CA ILE A 313 -3.33 13.38 19.42
C ILE A 313 -3.00 12.21 20.36
N GLU A 314 -3.90 11.84 21.27
CA GLU A 314 -3.73 10.69 22.16
C GLU A 314 -3.54 9.38 21.40
N ARG A 315 -4.33 9.14 20.34
CA ARG A 315 -4.14 7.98 19.46
C ARG A 315 -2.78 8.01 18.76
N ARG A 316 -2.32 9.19 18.32
CA ARG A 316 -0.99 9.36 17.72
C ARG A 316 0.13 9.12 18.73
N ILE A 317 -0.01 9.59 19.97
CA ILE A 317 0.91 9.25 21.06
C ILE A 317 0.92 7.74 21.23
N LYS A 318 -0.24 7.09 21.41
CA LYS A 318 -0.34 5.63 21.57
C LYS A 318 0.31 4.83 20.43
N THR A 319 0.21 5.34 19.19
CA THR A 319 0.82 4.72 18.02
C THR A 319 2.33 4.96 17.98
N ARG A 320 2.79 6.17 18.34
CA ARG A 320 4.22 6.53 18.41
C ARG A 320 4.93 5.90 19.61
N THR A 321 4.20 5.66 20.70
CA THR A 321 4.66 4.94 21.90
C THR A 321 4.50 3.43 21.75
N GLU A 322 4.12 2.93 20.58
CA GLU A 322 4.37 1.52 20.26
C GLU A 322 5.88 1.33 20.21
N THR A 323 6.43 0.87 21.32
CA THR A 323 7.88 0.72 21.47
C THR A 323 8.39 -0.35 20.54
N LEU A 324 9.63 -0.18 20.08
CA LEU A 324 10.33 -1.24 19.34
C LEU A 324 10.37 -2.55 20.12
N ALA A 325 10.39 -2.49 21.45
CA ALA A 325 10.25 -3.66 22.31
C ALA A 325 8.92 -4.41 22.09
N ARG A 326 7.78 -3.70 21.94
CA ARG A 326 6.49 -4.35 21.65
C ARG A 326 6.46 -4.97 20.25
N GLN A 327 7.05 -4.30 19.25
CA GLN A 327 7.18 -4.87 17.91
C GLN A 327 8.06 -6.13 17.93
N PHE A 328 9.18 -6.09 18.65
CA PHE A 328 10.03 -7.25 18.88
C PHE A 328 9.29 -8.42 19.54
N GLU A 329 8.47 -8.16 20.56
CA GLU A 329 7.63 -9.20 21.19
C GLU A 329 6.62 -9.84 20.22
N ARG A 330 6.04 -9.06 19.29
CA ARG A 330 5.18 -9.63 18.25
C ARG A 330 5.96 -10.51 17.27
N VAL A 331 7.17 -10.09 16.90
CA VAL A 331 8.08 -10.89 16.06
C VAL A 331 8.47 -12.18 16.77
N LEU A 332 8.75 -12.12 18.08
CA LEU A 332 8.98 -13.32 18.90
C LEU A 332 7.77 -14.24 18.93
N GLY A 333 6.54 -13.71 19.00
CA GLY A 333 5.32 -14.52 18.94
C GLY A 333 5.24 -15.38 17.67
N VAL A 334 5.57 -14.82 16.51
CA VAL A 334 5.66 -15.57 15.25
C VAL A 334 6.77 -16.63 15.31
N LEU A 335 7.95 -16.26 15.84
CA LEU A 335 9.09 -17.18 15.96
C LEU A 335 8.81 -18.34 16.93
N GLU A 336 8.06 -18.10 18.00
CA GLU A 336 7.61 -19.12 18.96
C GLU A 336 6.60 -20.08 18.32
N GLU A 337 5.59 -19.55 17.62
CA GLU A 337 4.59 -20.35 16.93
C GLU A 337 5.20 -21.27 15.87
N LEU A 338 6.20 -20.77 15.12
CA LEU A 338 6.89 -21.52 14.07
C LEU A 338 8.07 -22.37 14.58
N GLY A 339 8.32 -22.37 15.89
CA GLY A 339 9.30 -23.23 16.55
C GLY A 339 10.77 -22.82 16.33
N TYR A 340 11.05 -21.54 16.14
CA TYR A 340 12.41 -21.00 16.07
C TYR A 340 12.97 -20.66 17.44
N VAL A 341 12.10 -20.25 18.37
CA VAL A 341 12.46 -19.92 19.75
C VAL A 341 11.43 -20.52 20.71
N ARG A 342 11.81 -20.71 21.97
CA ARG A 342 10.90 -21.10 23.05
C ARG A 342 11.43 -20.55 24.36
N GLU A 343 10.58 -19.90 25.15
CA GLU A 343 10.96 -19.34 26.46
C GLU A 343 12.21 -18.44 26.37
N PHE A 344 12.30 -17.63 25.31
CA PHE A 344 13.47 -16.78 25.03
C PHE A 344 14.79 -17.56 24.87
N ALA A 345 14.73 -18.80 24.39
CA ALA A 345 15.90 -19.58 23.98
C ALA A 345 15.77 -20.00 22.51
N ILE A 346 16.89 -19.97 21.80
CA ILE A 346 16.97 -20.36 20.39
C ILE A 346 16.85 -21.89 20.23
N LEU A 347 16.01 -22.33 19.28
CA LEU A 347 15.90 -23.74 18.88
C LEU A 347 16.79 -24.03 17.66
N PRO A 348 17.03 -25.30 17.28
CA PRO A 348 17.89 -25.62 16.13
C PRO A 348 17.49 -24.91 14.83
N LYS A 349 16.17 -24.72 14.61
CA LYS A 349 15.63 -23.97 13.48
C LYS A 349 16.00 -22.49 13.53
N GLY A 350 16.03 -21.91 14.73
CA GLY A 350 16.53 -20.56 14.99
C GLY A 350 18.00 -20.42 14.63
N ASP A 351 18.83 -21.45 14.86
CA ASP A 351 20.25 -21.37 14.53
C ASP A 351 20.47 -21.15 13.02
N VAL A 352 19.69 -21.85 12.20
CA VAL A 352 19.69 -21.66 10.75
C VAL A 352 19.26 -20.24 10.38
N LEU A 353 18.12 -19.78 10.91
CA LEU A 353 17.57 -18.45 10.58
C LEU A 353 18.53 -17.30 10.93
N SER A 354 19.30 -17.43 12.01
CA SER A 354 20.23 -16.39 12.47
C SER A 354 21.36 -16.06 11.49
N ARG A 355 21.60 -16.92 10.48
CA ARG A 355 22.65 -16.77 9.47
C ARG A 355 22.10 -16.38 8.09
N ILE A 356 20.78 -16.23 7.95
CA ILE A 356 20.13 -15.77 6.71
C ILE A 356 19.74 -14.31 6.89
N TYR A 357 20.21 -13.45 6.01
CA TYR A 357 20.04 -12.00 6.04
C TYR A 357 19.14 -11.56 4.88
N GLY A 358 18.06 -10.85 5.20
CA GLY A 358 17.14 -10.27 4.22
C GLY A 358 15.67 -10.46 4.61
N GLU A 359 14.76 -9.87 3.84
CA GLU A 359 13.31 -9.87 4.11
C GLU A 359 12.64 -11.25 3.88
N GLY A 360 13.33 -12.17 3.19
CA GLY A 360 12.88 -13.54 2.94
C GLY A 360 13.49 -14.59 3.88
N ASP A 361 14.17 -14.17 4.95
CA ASP A 361 14.96 -15.04 5.83
C ASP A 361 14.17 -16.24 6.38
N ILE A 362 13.00 -15.99 6.97
CA ILE A 362 12.14 -17.02 7.56
C ILE A 362 11.59 -17.98 6.51
N LEU A 363 11.25 -17.47 5.33
CA LEU A 363 10.71 -18.30 4.25
C LEU A 363 11.78 -19.24 3.68
N VAL A 364 13.02 -18.75 3.56
CA VAL A 364 14.16 -19.58 3.15
C VAL A 364 14.46 -20.64 4.21
N ALA A 365 14.45 -20.28 5.50
CA ALA A 365 14.63 -21.24 6.59
C ALA A 365 13.56 -22.35 6.59
N GLU A 366 12.27 -22.00 6.41
CA GLU A 366 11.19 -23.00 6.25
C GLU A 366 11.41 -23.87 5.00
N ALA A 367 11.78 -23.27 3.87
CA ALA A 367 11.95 -23.98 2.61
C ALA A 367 13.11 -25.00 2.68
N LEU A 368 14.21 -24.65 3.36
CA LEU A 368 15.31 -25.57 3.63
C LEU A 368 14.88 -26.69 4.59
N GLY A 369 14.13 -26.36 5.65
CA GLY A 369 13.61 -27.35 6.61
C GLY A 369 12.67 -28.39 5.97
N ASP A 370 11.84 -27.96 5.01
CA ASP A 370 10.93 -28.84 4.26
C ASP A 370 11.59 -29.52 3.04
N GLY A 371 12.90 -29.29 2.81
CA GLY A 371 13.67 -29.88 1.72
C GLY A 371 13.19 -29.44 0.32
N LEU A 372 12.67 -28.22 0.16
CA LEU A 372 12.07 -27.78 -1.10
C LEU A 372 13.08 -27.73 -2.26
N VAL A 373 14.33 -27.42 -1.96
CA VAL A 373 15.44 -27.34 -2.93
C VAL A 373 16.07 -28.70 -3.23
N ALA A 374 15.79 -29.72 -2.42
CA ALA A 374 16.42 -31.04 -2.59
C ALA A 374 15.98 -31.72 -3.90
N GLY A 375 16.97 -32.22 -4.65
CA GLY A 375 16.76 -32.93 -5.91
C GLY A 375 16.57 -32.04 -7.14
N LEU A 376 16.61 -30.71 -6.99
CA LEU A 376 16.59 -29.79 -8.13
C LEU A 376 17.95 -29.73 -8.83
N SER A 377 17.95 -29.34 -10.10
CA SER A 377 19.19 -28.94 -10.78
C SER A 377 19.69 -27.56 -10.27
N PRO A 378 20.96 -27.20 -10.54
CA PRO A 378 21.48 -25.87 -10.20
C PRO A 378 20.65 -24.72 -10.78
N ALA A 379 20.22 -24.83 -12.04
CA ALA A 379 19.40 -23.83 -12.70
C ALA A 379 17.99 -23.74 -12.11
N GLU A 380 17.37 -24.87 -11.76
CA GLU A 380 16.07 -24.90 -11.08
C GLU A 380 16.12 -24.32 -9.67
N THR A 381 17.23 -24.58 -8.94
CA THR A 381 17.48 -23.98 -7.63
C THR A 381 17.59 -22.46 -7.75
N ALA A 382 18.36 -21.96 -8.72
CA ALA A 382 18.46 -20.53 -9.00
C ALA A 382 17.10 -19.92 -9.33
N ALA A 383 16.29 -20.60 -10.15
CA ALA A 383 14.94 -20.16 -10.52
C ALA A 383 14.01 -20.05 -9.30
N LEU A 384 13.97 -21.08 -8.45
CA LEU A 384 13.10 -21.09 -7.28
C LEU A 384 13.54 -20.06 -6.22
N VAL A 385 14.83 -19.99 -5.91
CA VAL A 385 15.35 -19.03 -4.89
C VAL A 385 15.18 -17.59 -5.37
N SER A 386 15.24 -17.34 -6.69
CA SER A 386 15.02 -16.01 -7.24
C SER A 386 13.65 -15.42 -6.89
N THR A 387 12.63 -16.25 -6.67
CA THR A 387 11.28 -15.76 -6.40
C THR A 387 11.14 -15.10 -5.03
N VAL A 388 12.10 -15.33 -4.13
CA VAL A 388 12.13 -14.75 -2.79
C VAL A 388 12.72 -13.33 -2.84
N VAL A 389 13.78 -13.13 -3.65
CA VAL A 389 14.55 -11.87 -3.68
C VAL A 389 14.13 -10.92 -4.79
N TYR A 390 13.54 -11.43 -5.87
CA TYR A 390 13.16 -10.61 -7.00
C TYR A 390 12.02 -9.65 -6.66
N GLU A 391 12.12 -8.44 -7.21
CA GLU A 391 11.10 -7.40 -7.10
C GLU A 391 10.92 -6.74 -8.46
N SER A 392 9.70 -6.82 -8.99
CA SER A 392 9.36 -6.14 -10.22
C SER A 392 9.32 -4.64 -10.01
N ARG A 393 9.91 -3.88 -10.94
CA ARG A 393 9.73 -2.41 -11.01
C ARG A 393 8.41 -2.02 -11.67
N GLU A 394 7.64 -2.98 -12.17
CA GLU A 394 6.33 -2.73 -12.77
C GLU A 394 5.25 -2.63 -11.69
N ARG A 395 4.35 -1.64 -11.79
CA ARG A 395 3.22 -1.46 -10.85
C ARG A 395 2.27 -2.65 -10.75
N VAL A 396 2.26 -3.51 -11.77
CA VAL A 396 1.48 -4.74 -11.80
C VAL A 396 2.46 -5.84 -12.22
N PRO A 397 2.90 -6.69 -11.27
CA PRO A 397 3.75 -7.82 -11.59
C PRO A 397 3.07 -8.68 -12.66
N ARG A 398 3.79 -9.01 -13.73
CA ARG A 398 3.30 -9.97 -14.73
C ARG A 398 3.27 -11.35 -14.09
N GLN A 399 2.19 -12.09 -14.33
CA GLN A 399 2.19 -13.52 -14.05
C GLN A 399 3.26 -14.16 -14.93
N ALA A 400 4.25 -14.77 -14.26
CA ALA A 400 5.33 -15.49 -14.91
C ALA A 400 5.22 -16.96 -14.54
N ASP A 401 5.35 -17.81 -15.55
CA ASP A 401 5.38 -19.25 -15.35
C ASP A 401 6.77 -19.69 -14.88
N MET A 402 6.79 -20.73 -14.06
CA MET A 402 8.04 -21.39 -13.67
C MET A 402 8.61 -22.19 -14.87
N PRO A 403 9.94 -22.27 -15.01
CA PRO A 403 10.58 -22.82 -16.20
C PRO A 403 10.37 -24.33 -16.40
N THR A 404 10.15 -25.08 -15.32
CA THR A 404 9.97 -26.55 -15.37
C THR A 404 8.75 -26.98 -14.56
N ALA A 405 8.21 -28.17 -14.86
CA ALA A 405 7.09 -28.72 -14.09
C ALA A 405 7.47 -28.98 -12.62
N GLU A 406 8.72 -29.39 -12.37
CA GLU A 406 9.22 -29.59 -11.01
C GLU A 406 9.32 -28.26 -10.26
N THR A 407 9.90 -27.22 -10.87
CA THR A 407 9.97 -25.88 -10.24
C THR A 407 8.58 -25.26 -10.03
N ALA A 408 7.62 -25.50 -10.92
CA ALA A 408 6.22 -25.11 -10.71
C ALA A 408 5.60 -25.77 -9.47
N GLN A 409 5.83 -27.08 -9.28
CA GLN A 409 5.36 -27.80 -8.10
C GLN A 409 6.05 -27.32 -6.81
N ARG A 410 7.37 -27.06 -6.85
CA ARG A 410 8.12 -26.52 -5.71
C ARG A 410 7.68 -25.10 -5.38
N TYR A 411 7.41 -24.25 -6.37
CA TYR A 411 6.89 -22.90 -6.17
C TYR A 411 5.50 -22.91 -5.51
N GLN A 412 4.59 -23.81 -5.89
CA GLN A 412 3.30 -23.99 -5.21
C GLN A 412 3.45 -24.45 -3.75
N ARG A 413 4.49 -25.23 -3.43
CA ARG A 413 4.81 -25.56 -2.03
C ARG A 413 5.36 -24.35 -1.28
N LEU A 414 6.23 -23.57 -1.92
CA LEU A 414 6.78 -22.34 -1.36
C LEU A 414 5.70 -21.29 -1.08
N ASP A 415 4.75 -21.09 -2.00
CA ASP A 415 3.58 -20.22 -1.82
C ASP A 415 2.73 -20.67 -0.63
N ARG A 416 2.52 -21.99 -0.45
CA ARG A 416 1.81 -22.51 0.73
C ARG A 416 2.55 -22.22 2.04
N LEU A 417 3.89 -22.30 2.04
CA LEU A 417 4.70 -21.91 3.19
C LEU A 417 4.58 -20.42 3.47
N TRP A 418 4.69 -19.58 2.45
CA TRP A 418 4.50 -18.14 2.56
C TRP A 418 3.13 -17.80 3.17
N ARG A 419 2.03 -18.40 2.67
CA ARG A 419 0.68 -18.20 3.25
C ARG A 419 0.55 -18.71 4.68
N ARG A 420 1.31 -19.73 5.09
CA ARG A 420 1.35 -20.20 6.48
C ARG A 420 2.02 -19.15 7.37
N ILE A 421 3.19 -18.67 6.97
CA ILE A 421 3.92 -17.61 7.68
C ILE A 421 3.04 -16.36 7.77
N ARG A 422 2.39 -15.97 6.66
CA ARG A 422 1.53 -14.80 6.63
C ARG A 422 0.33 -14.87 7.59
N ARG A 423 -0.26 -16.06 7.76
CA ARG A 423 -1.33 -16.25 8.75
C ARG A 423 -0.84 -16.08 10.18
N SER A 424 0.37 -16.55 10.49
CA SER A 424 0.99 -16.32 11.80
C SER A 424 1.30 -14.82 11.98
N GLU A 425 1.91 -14.18 11.00
CA GLU A 425 2.14 -12.72 10.96
C GLU A 425 0.86 -11.92 11.24
N ASP A 426 -0.24 -12.22 10.54
CA ASP A 426 -1.52 -11.55 10.72
C ASP A 426 -2.06 -11.71 12.15
N SER A 427 -1.90 -12.91 12.75
CA SER A 427 -2.34 -13.21 14.12
C SER A 427 -1.53 -12.48 15.20
N HIS A 428 -0.24 -12.21 14.93
CA HIS A 428 0.64 -11.44 15.82
C HIS A 428 0.73 -9.95 15.45
N HIS A 429 0.00 -9.50 14.44
CA HIS A 429 0.03 -8.12 13.92
C HIS A 429 1.41 -7.66 13.46
N VAL A 430 2.06 -8.49 12.65
CA VAL A 430 3.36 -8.27 12.01
C VAL A 430 3.20 -8.36 10.49
N GLU A 431 4.07 -7.69 9.73
CA GLU A 431 4.14 -7.80 8.27
C GLU A 431 5.60 -7.59 7.86
N LEU A 432 6.36 -8.69 7.74
CA LEU A 432 7.79 -8.69 7.41
C LEU A 432 8.09 -9.52 6.17
N CYS A 433 7.39 -10.63 5.98
CA CYS A 433 7.61 -11.54 4.85
C CYS A 433 6.92 -11.01 3.59
N ARG A 434 7.73 -10.66 2.58
CA ARG A 434 7.24 -10.18 1.29
C ARG A 434 6.59 -11.28 0.46
N GLU A 435 5.65 -10.90 -0.41
CA GLU A 435 5.06 -11.79 -1.42
C GLU A 435 6.11 -12.29 -2.42
N LEU A 436 5.89 -13.50 -2.93
CA LEU A 436 6.77 -14.17 -3.87
C LEU A 436 6.53 -13.69 -5.31
N GLU A 437 7.59 -13.41 -6.06
CA GLU A 437 7.49 -12.99 -7.47
C GLU A 437 8.26 -13.90 -8.42
N ALA A 438 7.56 -14.60 -9.31
CA ALA A 438 8.18 -15.52 -10.28
C ALA A 438 8.80 -14.82 -11.51
N GLY A 439 8.73 -13.49 -11.60
CA GLY A 439 9.11 -12.72 -12.80
C GLY A 439 10.54 -12.93 -13.31
N PHE A 440 11.47 -13.34 -12.43
CA PHE A 440 12.87 -13.59 -12.77
C PHE A 440 13.26 -15.07 -12.89
N ALA A 441 12.35 -15.98 -12.55
CA ALA A 441 12.63 -17.42 -12.50
C ALA A 441 13.05 -17.99 -13.86
N THR A 442 12.30 -17.68 -14.92
CA THR A 442 12.65 -18.11 -16.29
C THR A 442 13.93 -17.46 -16.83
N PRO A 443 14.11 -16.12 -16.75
CA PRO A 443 15.36 -15.48 -17.17
C PRO A 443 16.61 -16.09 -16.52
N VAL A 444 16.59 -16.27 -15.18
CA VAL A 444 17.75 -16.80 -14.47
C VAL A 444 17.98 -18.28 -14.76
N PHE A 445 16.92 -19.07 -14.96
CA PHE A 445 17.03 -20.47 -15.36
C PHE A 445 17.78 -20.60 -16.69
N GLN A 446 17.34 -19.88 -17.72
CA GLN A 446 18.00 -19.91 -19.03
C GLN A 446 19.46 -19.45 -18.94
N TRP A 447 19.73 -18.45 -18.10
CA TRP A 447 21.09 -17.99 -17.84
C TRP A 447 21.94 -19.05 -17.11
N ALA A 448 21.41 -19.72 -16.10
CA ALA A 448 22.14 -20.80 -15.41
C ALA A 448 22.42 -22.00 -16.35
N GLU A 449 21.54 -22.27 -17.31
CA GLU A 449 21.73 -23.28 -18.38
C GLU A 449 22.73 -22.87 -19.48
N GLY A 450 23.35 -21.69 -19.38
CA GLY A 450 24.41 -21.26 -20.29
C GLY A 450 23.96 -20.41 -21.49
N LYS A 451 22.67 -20.06 -21.60
CA LYS A 451 22.15 -19.25 -22.72
C LYS A 451 22.83 -17.87 -22.81
N PRO A 452 23.16 -17.35 -24.00
CA PRO A 452 23.75 -16.01 -24.14
C PRO A 452 22.86 -14.91 -23.55
N LEU A 453 23.49 -13.91 -22.92
CA LEU A 453 22.77 -12.81 -22.25
C LEU A 453 21.83 -12.07 -23.20
N GLN A 454 22.29 -11.81 -24.42
CA GLN A 454 21.52 -11.10 -25.44
C GLN A 454 20.17 -11.79 -25.74
N ASP A 455 20.15 -13.13 -25.74
CA ASP A 455 18.94 -13.91 -26.03
C ASP A 455 17.99 -13.90 -24.83
N VAL A 456 18.53 -14.03 -23.61
CA VAL A 456 17.76 -13.93 -22.36
C VAL A 456 17.08 -12.56 -22.26
N LEU A 457 17.80 -11.47 -22.54
CA LEU A 457 17.25 -10.11 -22.49
C LEU A 457 16.22 -9.86 -23.60
N ALA A 458 16.46 -10.38 -24.81
CA ALA A 458 15.54 -10.23 -25.93
C ALA A 458 14.18 -10.91 -25.67
N GLU A 459 14.18 -12.09 -25.05
CA GLU A 459 12.94 -12.82 -24.74
C GLU A 459 12.17 -12.21 -23.58
N THR A 460 12.88 -11.64 -22.60
CA THR A 460 12.28 -11.18 -21.33
C THR A 460 11.95 -9.69 -21.33
N GLY A 461 12.59 -8.91 -22.22
CA GLY A 461 12.45 -7.46 -22.27
C GLY A 461 13.07 -6.73 -21.06
N MET A 462 13.88 -7.44 -20.25
CA MET A 462 14.50 -6.89 -19.05
C MET A 462 15.66 -5.95 -19.40
N ALA A 463 15.84 -4.88 -18.63
CA ALA A 463 17.01 -4.02 -18.77
C ALA A 463 18.28 -4.75 -18.29
N PRO A 464 19.42 -4.65 -19.01
CA PRO A 464 20.66 -5.34 -18.63
C PRO A 464 21.13 -5.07 -17.18
N GLY A 465 20.99 -3.83 -16.72
CA GLY A 465 21.37 -3.46 -15.35
C GLY A 465 20.47 -4.08 -14.27
N ASP A 466 19.19 -4.26 -14.57
CA ASP A 466 18.24 -4.89 -13.65
C ASP A 466 18.50 -6.39 -13.58
N PHE A 467 18.80 -7.02 -14.72
CA PHE A 467 19.22 -8.41 -14.78
C PHE A 467 20.46 -8.67 -13.89
N VAL A 468 21.52 -7.86 -14.07
CA VAL A 468 22.75 -8.01 -13.27
C VAL A 468 22.48 -7.79 -11.78
N ARG A 469 21.67 -6.78 -11.42
CA ARG A 469 21.29 -6.52 -10.03
C ARG A 469 20.55 -7.73 -9.42
N SER A 470 19.55 -8.26 -10.11
CA SER A 470 18.77 -9.41 -9.64
C SER A 470 19.65 -10.67 -9.52
N CYS A 471 20.57 -10.90 -10.45
CA CYS A 471 21.58 -11.96 -10.30
C CYS A 471 22.45 -11.76 -9.06
N LYS A 472 22.89 -10.54 -8.75
CA LYS A 472 23.73 -10.27 -7.57
C LYS A 472 22.97 -10.50 -6.26
N GLN A 473 21.71 -10.07 -6.18
CA GLN A 473 20.84 -10.35 -5.01
C GLN A 473 20.60 -11.86 -4.84
N LEU A 474 20.38 -12.57 -5.94
CA LEU A 474 20.26 -14.03 -5.91
C LEU A 474 21.55 -14.71 -5.47
N LEU A 475 22.70 -14.30 -6.00
CA LEU A 475 24.02 -14.85 -5.63
C LEU A 475 24.32 -14.64 -4.15
N ASP A 476 23.95 -13.49 -3.59
CA ASP A 476 24.06 -13.21 -2.16
C ASP A 476 23.25 -14.22 -1.34
N LEU A 477 21.97 -14.41 -1.68
CA LEU A 477 21.13 -15.38 -0.98
C LEU A 477 21.58 -16.83 -1.18
N LEU A 478 22.01 -17.22 -2.38
CA LEU A 478 22.51 -18.58 -2.65
C LEU A 478 23.76 -18.90 -1.83
N ARG A 479 24.67 -17.93 -1.64
CA ARG A 479 25.86 -18.10 -0.77
C ARG A 479 25.46 -18.24 0.69
N GLN A 480 24.50 -17.45 1.16
CA GLN A 480 23.97 -17.63 2.51
C GLN A 480 23.37 -19.05 2.65
N ILE A 481 22.57 -19.51 1.67
CA ILE A 481 22.02 -20.88 1.68
C ILE A 481 23.14 -21.93 1.70
N GLU A 482 24.19 -21.76 0.90
CA GLU A 482 25.37 -22.65 0.90
C GLU A 482 26.02 -22.74 2.30
N GLU A 483 26.13 -21.62 3.02
CA GLU A 483 26.70 -21.57 4.37
C GLU A 483 25.83 -22.23 5.44
N VAL A 484 24.49 -22.16 5.31
CA VAL A 484 23.57 -22.68 6.34
C VAL A 484 23.03 -24.09 6.05
N ALA A 485 22.99 -24.50 4.79
CA ALA A 485 22.55 -25.83 4.40
C ALA A 485 23.60 -26.91 4.73
N SER A 486 23.20 -28.18 4.67
CA SER A 486 24.11 -29.31 4.88
C SER A 486 23.99 -30.35 3.78
N GLY A 487 25.09 -31.10 3.57
CA GLY A 487 25.16 -32.19 2.60
C GLY A 487 24.86 -31.73 1.17
N GLN A 488 24.06 -32.51 0.45
CA GLN A 488 23.76 -32.30 -0.97
C GLN A 488 23.13 -30.93 -1.28
N THR A 489 22.42 -30.33 -0.32
CA THR A 489 21.79 -29.02 -0.52
C THR A 489 22.81 -27.89 -0.56
N ALA A 490 23.87 -27.97 0.24
CA ALA A 490 24.96 -26.99 0.21
C ALA A 490 25.74 -27.10 -1.12
N ASP A 491 26.06 -28.31 -1.54
CA ASP A 491 26.72 -28.56 -2.84
C ASP A 491 25.87 -28.06 -4.02
N LEU A 492 24.55 -28.24 -3.94
CA LEU A 492 23.62 -27.76 -4.95
C LEU A 492 23.57 -26.23 -5.01
N ALA A 493 23.54 -25.56 -3.86
CA ALA A 493 23.60 -24.10 -3.77
C ALA A 493 24.91 -23.57 -4.34
N HIS A 494 26.05 -24.19 -4.00
CA HIS A 494 27.35 -23.85 -4.56
C HIS A 494 27.37 -23.95 -6.09
N ARG A 495 26.89 -25.07 -6.65
CA ARG A 495 26.79 -25.24 -8.11
C ARG A 495 25.82 -24.24 -8.76
N ALA A 496 24.76 -23.85 -8.07
CA ALA A 496 23.86 -22.80 -8.54
C ALA A 496 24.58 -21.44 -8.58
N VAL A 497 25.39 -21.11 -7.57
CA VAL A 497 26.26 -19.92 -7.57
C VAL A 497 27.17 -19.92 -8.78
N GLU A 498 27.88 -21.02 -9.07
CA GLU A 498 28.77 -21.13 -10.24
C GLU A 498 28.02 -20.93 -11.56
N SER A 499 26.84 -21.54 -11.71
CA SER A 499 26.05 -21.46 -12.94
C SER A 499 25.55 -20.03 -13.24
N VAL A 500 25.23 -19.26 -12.20
CA VAL A 500 24.76 -17.87 -12.33
C VAL A 500 25.92 -16.89 -12.44
N ASN A 501 27.03 -17.13 -11.73
CA ASN A 501 28.18 -16.24 -11.65
C ASN A 501 29.13 -16.39 -12.86
N ARG A 502 28.65 -16.01 -14.05
CA ARG A 502 29.42 -16.04 -15.31
C ARG A 502 29.32 -14.74 -16.10
N GLY A 503 30.15 -14.58 -17.13
CA GLY A 503 30.08 -13.45 -18.07
C GLY A 503 30.08 -12.07 -17.40
N VAL A 504 29.10 -11.22 -17.74
CA VAL A 504 28.98 -9.87 -17.16
C VAL A 504 28.65 -9.89 -15.65
N VAL A 505 28.01 -10.96 -15.17
CA VAL A 505 27.68 -11.12 -13.75
C VAL A 505 28.95 -11.35 -12.95
N SER A 506 29.92 -12.11 -13.46
CA SER A 506 31.21 -12.33 -12.78
C SER A 506 32.19 -11.15 -12.94
N TYR A 507 32.04 -10.33 -13.98
CA TYR A 507 32.98 -9.24 -14.30
C TYR A 507 33.00 -8.11 -13.25
N THR A 508 31.89 -7.91 -12.55
CA THR A 508 31.82 -6.94 -11.44
C THR A 508 32.26 -7.63 -10.16
N GLY A 509 33.55 -7.49 -9.86
CA GLY A 509 34.09 -7.76 -8.52
C GLY A 509 33.28 -6.96 -7.50
N VAL A 510 32.80 -7.67 -6.49
CA VAL A 510 32.57 -7.07 -5.17
C VAL A 510 33.93 -7.04 -4.50
#